data_AF-A0A949GU12-F1
#
_entry.id   AF-A0A949GU12-F1
#
_cell.length_a   1.000
_cell.length_b   1.000
_cell.length_c   1.000
_cell.angle_alpha   90.00
_cell.angle_beta   90.00
_cell.angle_gamma   90.00
#
_symmetry.space_group_name_H-M   'P 1'
#
loop_
_entity.id
_entity.type
_entity.pdbx_description
1 polymer ?
#
loop_
_entity_poly.entity_id
_entity_poly.type
_entity_poly.pdbx_seq_one_letter_code
_entity_poly.pdbx_strand_id
1 'polypeptide(L)'
;AQQMVLATIVSPPYYLLPAQAPTWTPVHILGLHLEPHYWIQMPATWVSDTSAREIKVCGEAQSRWNEVWKDALAARKFVLPDRRNYYDAEMLTMIAINRDGNHILYQVSEAVRDFRAGDKAKARAEAMETYKDFDEIAAYEKRAEYGKWKNWYRGEWLDGIRHTRQMVEAFVRFIDDPEGTLPAPVLSDHWQGYYHIMHYEGDRTVDVH
;
A
#
# COMPACT_ATOMS: atom_id res chain seq x y z
N ALA A 1 -0.50 3.98 2.51
CA ALA A 1 0.59 4.53 1.67
C ALA A 1 0.06 5.14 0.37
N GLN A 2 -0.65 4.38 -0.47
CA GLN A 2 -1.16 4.83 -1.78
C GLN A 2 -1.90 6.18 -1.76
N GLN A 3 -2.84 6.38 -0.83
CA GLN A 3 -3.59 7.64 -0.70
C GLN A 3 -2.68 8.84 -0.36
N MET A 4 -1.64 8.62 0.45
CA MET A 4 -0.71 9.69 0.86
C MET A 4 0.14 10.17 -0.31
N VAL A 5 0.65 9.21 -1.08
CA VAL A 5 1.40 9.49 -2.31
C VAL A 5 0.52 10.19 -3.33
N LEU A 6 -0.67 9.63 -3.61
CA LEU A 6 -1.61 10.21 -4.58
C LEU A 6 -1.95 11.64 -4.18
N ALA A 7 -2.35 11.87 -2.92
CA ALA A 7 -2.64 13.22 -2.43
C ALA A 7 -1.45 14.16 -2.57
N THR A 8 -0.21 13.68 -2.38
CA THR A 8 0.99 14.53 -2.53
C THR A 8 1.25 14.90 -3.98
N ILE A 9 1.06 13.96 -4.90
CA ILE A 9 1.21 14.17 -6.35
C ILE A 9 0.11 15.08 -6.91
N VAL A 10 -1.13 14.96 -6.42
CA VAL A 10 -2.30 15.67 -6.97
C VAL A 10 -2.77 16.86 -6.13
N SER A 11 -2.11 17.16 -5.00
CA SER A 11 -2.42 18.35 -4.19
C SER A 11 -2.18 19.64 -4.99
N PRO A 12 -2.94 20.73 -4.73
CA PRO A 12 -2.78 22.00 -5.42
C PRO A 12 -1.33 22.51 -5.30
N PRO A 13 -0.72 23.06 -6.39
CA PRO A 13 -1.36 24.04 -7.28
C PRO A 13 -1.62 23.59 -8.73
N TYR A 14 -1.22 22.38 -9.13
CA TYR A 14 -1.23 21.99 -10.55
C TYR A 14 -2.64 21.72 -11.13
N TYR A 15 -3.58 21.26 -10.31
CA TYR A 15 -4.99 21.05 -10.72
C TYR A 15 -5.91 22.25 -10.44
N LEU A 16 -5.36 23.31 -9.83
CA LEU A 16 -6.01 24.60 -9.58
C LEU A 16 -5.11 25.69 -10.18
N LEU A 17 -4.83 25.63 -11.47
CA LEU A 17 -4.33 26.80 -12.19
C LEU A 17 -5.41 27.90 -12.07
N PRO A 18 -5.13 29.05 -11.42
CA PRO A 18 -6.08 30.15 -11.35
C PRO A 18 -6.08 30.91 -12.67
N ALA A 19 -6.51 30.25 -13.75
CA ALA A 19 -6.82 30.86 -15.03
C ALA A 19 -7.70 29.89 -15.83
N GLN A 20 -8.99 30.21 -15.94
CA GLN A 20 -9.95 29.68 -16.93
C GLN A 20 -10.53 28.26 -16.74
N ALA A 21 -10.45 27.64 -15.57
CA ALA A 21 -11.31 26.47 -15.30
C ALA A 21 -12.75 26.94 -14.96
N PRO A 22 -13.80 26.53 -15.70
CA PRO A 22 -15.18 26.77 -15.28
C PRO A 22 -15.45 26.08 -13.93
N THR A 23 -16.43 26.58 -13.18
CA THR A 23 -16.84 26.16 -11.81
C THR A 23 -17.27 24.69 -11.65
N TRP A 24 -17.06 23.84 -12.66
CA TRP A 24 -17.38 22.43 -12.56
C TRP A 24 -16.41 21.70 -11.66
N THR A 25 -17.02 20.85 -10.82
CA THR A 25 -16.44 19.95 -9.85
C THR A 25 -15.15 19.30 -10.37
N PRO A 26 -14.06 19.30 -9.58
CA PRO A 26 -12.80 18.73 -10.04
C PRO A 26 -12.96 17.24 -10.39
N VAL A 27 -12.14 16.76 -11.34
CA VAL A 27 -12.25 15.42 -11.95
C VAL A 27 -12.26 14.35 -10.86
N HIS A 28 -13.33 13.56 -10.82
CA HIS A 28 -13.43 12.40 -9.94
C HIS A 28 -12.28 11.43 -10.22
N ILE A 29 -11.39 11.22 -9.24
CA ILE A 29 -10.55 10.02 -9.22
C ILE A 29 -11.47 8.87 -8.80
N LEU A 30 -12.08 8.22 -9.80
CA LEU A 30 -12.84 6.98 -9.62
C LEU A 30 -11.93 5.90 -9.00
N GLY A 31 -12.45 5.09 -8.09
CA GLY A 31 -11.73 3.91 -7.56
C GLY A 31 -11.09 4.07 -6.18
N LEU A 32 -11.53 5.03 -5.38
CA LEU A 32 -11.39 4.91 -3.92
C LEU A 32 -12.82 4.79 -3.39
N HIS A 33 -13.13 3.82 -2.53
CA HIS A 33 -14.39 3.74 -1.75
C HIS A 33 -14.47 4.87 -0.72
N LEU A 34 -14.23 6.05 -1.22
CA LEU A 34 -14.40 7.30 -0.57
C LEU A 34 -15.83 7.69 -0.89
N GLU A 35 -16.61 8.02 0.13
CA GLU A 35 -17.86 8.74 -0.06
C GLU A 35 -17.68 9.81 -1.15
N PRO A 36 -18.71 10.11 -1.96
CA PRO A 36 -18.63 10.93 -3.18
C PRO A 36 -17.98 12.32 -3.06
N HIS A 37 -17.48 12.70 -1.87
CA HIS A 37 -16.84 13.96 -1.53
C HIS A 37 -15.48 13.84 -0.80
N TYR A 38 -14.96 12.67 -0.47
CA TYR A 38 -13.87 12.56 0.52
C TYR A 38 -12.58 13.31 0.18
N TRP A 39 -12.13 13.29 -1.08
CA TRP A 39 -10.90 14.01 -1.46
C TRP A 39 -11.11 15.53 -1.56
N ILE A 40 -12.36 15.97 -1.77
CA ILE A 40 -12.79 17.38 -1.68
C ILE A 40 -12.95 17.79 -0.19
N GLN A 41 -13.15 16.83 0.71
CA GLN A 41 -13.28 17.01 2.15
C GLN A 41 -11.99 16.75 2.93
N MET A 42 -10.91 16.30 2.28
CA MET A 42 -9.62 16.14 2.95
C MET A 42 -9.14 17.52 3.42
N PRO A 43 -8.93 17.74 4.72
CA PRO A 43 -8.41 19.01 5.20
C PRO A 43 -7.04 19.27 4.56
N ALA A 44 -6.68 20.54 4.36
CA ALA A 44 -5.37 20.92 3.82
C ALA A 44 -4.19 20.33 4.62
N THR A 45 -4.43 19.99 5.89
CA THR A 45 -3.46 19.36 6.80
C THR A 45 -3.46 17.83 6.73
N TRP A 46 -4.34 17.19 5.96
CA TRP A 46 -4.47 15.73 5.98
C TRP A 46 -3.15 15.01 5.71
N VAL A 47 -2.40 15.44 4.69
CA VAL A 47 -1.09 14.85 4.36
C VAL A 47 -0.08 15.07 5.48
N SER A 48 -0.03 16.28 6.07
CA SER A 48 0.91 16.58 7.16
C SER A 48 0.59 15.82 8.45
N ASP A 49 -0.70 15.73 8.79
CA ASP A 49 -1.19 15.09 10.02
C ASP A 49 -1.07 13.58 9.91
N THR A 50 -1.47 13.02 8.76
CA THR A 50 -1.38 11.58 8.50
C THR A 50 0.08 11.13 8.45
N SER A 51 0.94 11.80 7.69
CA SER A 51 2.38 11.43 7.64
C SER A 51 3.02 11.48 9.03
N ALA A 52 2.77 12.53 9.82
CA ALA A 52 3.31 12.64 11.17
C ALA A 52 2.81 11.51 12.09
N ARG A 53 1.52 11.15 11.99
CA ARG A 53 0.97 10.01 12.73
C ARG A 53 1.63 8.70 12.31
N GLU A 54 1.69 8.42 11.02
CA GLU A 54 2.23 7.15 10.51
C GLU A 54 3.71 6.99 10.84
N ILE A 55 4.53 8.04 10.73
CA ILE A 55 5.94 8.01 11.15
C ILE A 55 6.07 7.58 12.61
N LYS A 56 5.26 8.17 13.49
CA LYS A 56 5.27 7.83 14.91
C LYS A 56 4.82 6.39 15.13
N VAL A 57 3.63 6.03 14.65
CA VAL A 57 3.01 4.72 14.92
C VAL A 57 3.81 3.59 14.29
N CYS A 58 4.20 3.74 13.02
CA CYS A 58 4.99 2.72 12.33
C CYS A 58 6.41 2.61 12.91
N GLY A 59 7.03 3.74 13.29
CA GLY A 59 8.33 3.75 13.95
C GLY A 59 8.29 3.00 15.29
N GLU A 60 7.28 3.26 16.13
CA GLU A 60 7.06 2.56 17.41
C GLU A 60 6.66 1.08 17.23
N ALA A 61 6.09 0.71 16.09
CA ALA A 61 5.68 -0.66 15.79
C ALA A 61 6.81 -1.52 15.19
N GLN A 62 7.78 -0.92 14.50
CA GLN A 62 8.73 -1.68 13.68
C GLN A 62 9.56 -2.69 14.48
N SER A 63 10.05 -2.33 15.68
CA SER A 63 10.82 -3.25 16.53
C SER A 63 9.99 -4.47 16.96
N ARG A 64 8.72 -4.25 17.32
CA ARG A 64 7.78 -5.31 17.68
C ARG A 64 7.52 -6.24 16.50
N TRP A 65 7.33 -5.71 15.30
CA TRP A 65 7.19 -6.53 14.10
C TRP A 65 8.46 -7.33 13.77
N ASN A 66 9.64 -6.73 13.96
CA ASN A 66 10.92 -7.41 13.77
C ASN A 66 11.12 -8.56 14.77
N GLU A 67 10.67 -8.39 16.01
CA GLU A 67 10.67 -9.45 17.03
C GLU A 67 9.73 -10.59 16.66
N VAL A 68 8.48 -10.28 16.31
CA VAL A 68 7.50 -11.28 15.85
C VAL A 68 8.03 -12.06 14.65
N TRP A 69 8.68 -11.37 13.70
CA TRP A 69 9.30 -12.02 12.55
C TRP A 69 10.40 -12.99 12.93
N LYS A 70 11.32 -12.55 13.80
CA LYS A 70 12.44 -13.37 14.28
C LYS A 70 11.92 -14.64 14.96
N ASP A 71 10.91 -14.50 15.80
CA ASP A 71 10.33 -15.63 16.52
C ASP A 71 9.59 -16.59 15.57
N ALA A 72 8.87 -16.07 14.57
CA ALA A 72 8.20 -16.89 13.56
C ALA A 72 9.20 -17.69 12.70
N LEU A 73 10.29 -17.06 12.27
CA LEU A 73 11.36 -17.78 11.57
C LEU A 73 11.99 -18.87 12.44
N ALA A 74 12.23 -18.59 13.72
CA ALA A 74 12.77 -19.56 14.67
C ALA A 74 11.79 -20.72 14.91
N ALA A 75 10.49 -20.44 14.95
CA ALA A 75 9.43 -21.43 15.17
C ALA A 75 9.29 -22.41 14.00
N ARG A 76 9.60 -22.00 12.77
CA ARG A 76 9.50 -22.82 11.56
C ARG A 76 10.19 -24.19 11.68
N LYS A 77 11.31 -24.29 12.41
CA LYS A 77 12.04 -25.56 12.59
C LYS A 77 11.26 -26.61 13.39
N PHE A 78 10.30 -26.17 14.21
CA PHE A 78 9.43 -27.03 15.02
C PHE A 78 8.15 -27.45 14.27
N VAL A 79 7.91 -26.89 13.09
CA VAL A 79 6.77 -27.27 12.24
C VAL A 79 7.08 -28.59 11.53
N LEU A 80 6.13 -29.52 11.61
CA LEU A 80 6.19 -30.80 10.90
C LEU A 80 6.44 -30.58 9.41
N PRO A 81 7.29 -31.39 8.75
CA PRO A 81 7.69 -31.15 7.35
C PRO A 81 6.53 -30.99 6.38
N ASP A 82 5.45 -31.76 6.54
CA ASP A 82 4.23 -31.74 5.72
C ASP A 82 3.35 -30.50 5.98
N ARG A 83 3.56 -29.79 7.09
CA ARG A 83 2.84 -28.55 7.46
C ARG A 83 3.62 -27.26 7.14
N ARG A 84 4.85 -27.36 6.65
CA ARG A 84 5.70 -26.17 6.42
C ARG A 84 5.14 -25.22 5.37
N ASN A 85 4.58 -25.72 4.28
CA ASN A 85 3.98 -24.84 3.25
C ASN A 85 2.79 -24.06 3.81
N TYR A 86 1.97 -24.70 4.65
CA TYR A 86 0.87 -24.03 5.35
C TYR A 86 1.39 -22.97 6.32
N TYR A 87 2.44 -23.27 7.09
CA TYR A 87 3.04 -22.30 7.99
C TYR A 87 3.65 -21.11 7.24
N ASP A 88 4.36 -21.36 6.13
CA ASP A 88 4.96 -20.32 5.31
C ASP A 88 3.87 -19.40 4.70
N ALA A 89 2.75 -19.98 4.26
CA ALA A 89 1.64 -19.24 3.69
C ALA A 89 0.83 -18.45 4.74
N GLU A 90 0.44 -19.08 5.83
CA GLU A 90 -0.50 -18.47 6.78
C GLU A 90 0.20 -17.62 7.85
N MET A 91 1.42 -18.00 8.25
CA MET A 91 2.16 -17.28 9.29
C MET A 91 3.20 -16.35 8.69
N LEU A 92 4.16 -16.88 7.93
CA LEU A 92 5.27 -16.06 7.47
C LEU A 92 4.82 -15.00 6.46
N THR A 93 3.92 -15.34 5.54
CA THR A 93 3.44 -14.37 4.55
C THR A 93 2.62 -13.26 5.20
N MET A 94 1.73 -13.59 6.15
CA MET A 94 0.95 -12.59 6.88
C MET A 94 1.83 -11.67 7.73
N ILE A 95 2.84 -12.22 8.41
CA ILE A 95 3.77 -11.40 9.19
C ILE A 95 4.62 -10.52 8.27
N ALA A 96 5.09 -11.03 7.13
CA ALA A 96 5.83 -10.25 6.15
C ALA A 96 4.99 -9.07 5.63
N ILE A 97 3.76 -9.31 5.17
CA ILE A 97 2.84 -8.25 4.72
C ILE A 97 2.68 -7.16 5.77
N ASN A 98 2.49 -7.52 7.05
CA ASN A 98 2.30 -6.53 8.10
C ASN A 98 3.59 -5.80 8.51
N ARG A 99 4.70 -6.52 8.69
CA ARG A 99 6.00 -5.95 9.08
C ARG A 99 6.54 -5.03 7.99
N ASP A 100 6.56 -5.52 6.76
CA ASP A 100 7.13 -4.81 5.62
C ASP A 100 6.15 -3.74 5.14
N GLY A 101 4.84 -3.99 5.18
CA GLY A 101 3.82 -2.97 4.95
C GLY A 101 3.91 -1.80 5.95
N ASN A 102 4.21 -2.07 7.22
CA ASN A 102 4.50 -1.04 8.22
C ASN A 102 5.73 -0.21 7.86
N HIS A 103 6.82 -0.85 7.43
CA HIS A 103 8.04 -0.16 7.03
C HIS A 103 7.84 0.66 5.76
N ILE A 104 7.12 0.13 4.76
CA ILE A 104 6.73 0.86 3.55
C ILE A 104 5.94 2.11 3.91
N LEU A 105 4.95 2.00 4.80
CA LEU A 105 4.14 3.14 5.23
C LEU A 105 4.97 4.21 5.94
N TYR A 106 5.92 3.80 6.80
CA TYR A 106 6.88 4.69 7.44
C TYR A 106 7.72 5.46 6.41
N GLN A 107 8.40 4.74 5.51
CA GLN A 107 9.30 5.33 4.50
C GLN A 107 8.55 6.25 3.53
N VAL A 108 7.36 5.86 3.08
CA VAL A 108 6.51 6.72 2.24
C VAL A 108 6.12 8.01 2.97
N SER A 109 5.87 7.92 4.28
CA SER A 109 5.48 9.08 5.08
C SER A 109 6.64 10.06 5.28
N GLU A 110 7.85 9.57 5.52
CA GLU A 110 9.08 10.38 5.52
C GLU A 110 9.28 11.03 4.15
N ALA A 111 9.22 10.24 3.08
CA ALA A 111 9.47 10.70 1.72
C ALA A 111 8.53 11.83 1.29
N VAL A 112 7.24 11.71 1.64
CA VAL A 112 6.25 12.76 1.39
C VAL A 112 6.56 14.05 2.15
N ARG A 113 7.03 13.96 3.40
CA ARG A 113 7.35 15.14 4.20
C ARG A 113 8.61 15.83 3.70
N ASP A 114 9.64 15.07 3.39
CA ASP A 114 10.90 15.60 2.87
C ASP A 114 10.72 16.24 1.51
N PHE A 115 9.90 15.63 0.64
CA PHE A 115 9.53 16.23 -0.63
C PHE A 115 8.83 17.58 -0.42
N ARG A 116 7.87 17.66 0.52
CA ARG A 116 7.17 18.91 0.86
C ARG A 116 8.06 19.95 1.53
N ALA A 117 9.13 19.52 2.21
CA ALA A 117 10.17 20.38 2.76
C ALA A 117 11.18 20.86 1.70
N GLY A 118 11.11 20.32 0.47
CA GLY A 118 12.00 20.66 -0.64
C GLY A 118 13.23 19.76 -0.76
N ASP A 119 13.40 18.76 0.12
CA ASP A 119 14.50 17.81 0.04
C ASP A 119 14.15 16.63 -0.88
N LYS A 120 14.21 16.90 -2.18
CA LYS A 120 13.93 15.90 -3.22
C LYS A 120 14.87 14.69 -3.16
N ALA A 121 16.13 14.91 -2.81
CA ALA A 121 17.14 13.85 -2.79
C ALA A 121 16.85 12.84 -1.67
N LYS A 122 16.54 13.33 -0.46
CA LYS A 122 16.17 12.48 0.67
C LYS A 122 14.84 11.79 0.43
N ALA A 123 13.83 12.52 -0.04
CA ALA A 123 12.53 11.95 -0.39
C ALA A 123 12.63 10.81 -1.41
N ARG A 124 13.47 10.97 -2.44
CA ARG A 124 13.72 9.93 -3.44
C ARG A 124 14.37 8.70 -2.83
N ALA A 125 15.38 8.88 -1.98
CA ALA A 125 16.08 7.77 -1.34
C ALA A 125 15.13 6.96 -0.44
N GLU A 126 14.31 7.63 0.38
CA GLU A 126 13.33 6.99 1.26
C GLU A 126 12.23 6.24 0.47
N ALA A 127 11.70 6.85 -0.59
CA ALA A 127 10.73 6.20 -1.46
C ALA A 127 11.31 4.95 -2.14
N MET A 128 12.55 5.01 -2.62
CA MET A 128 13.23 3.87 -3.24
C MET A 128 13.60 2.77 -2.24
N GLU A 129 13.85 3.11 -0.97
CA GLU A 129 14.16 2.14 0.08
C GLU A 129 13.02 1.13 0.27
N THR A 130 11.78 1.51 -0.03
CA THR A 130 10.60 0.62 0.05
C THR A 130 10.62 -0.53 -0.94
N TYR A 131 11.41 -0.45 -2.03
CA TYR A 131 11.41 -1.49 -3.06
C TYR A 131 11.85 -2.85 -2.53
N LYS A 132 12.78 -2.87 -1.56
CA LYS A 132 13.21 -4.12 -0.92
C LYS A 132 12.06 -4.78 -0.14
N ASP A 133 11.20 -3.99 0.48
CA ASP A 133 10.07 -4.48 1.27
C ASP A 133 8.98 -5.00 0.35
N PHE A 134 8.71 -4.30 -0.76
CA PHE A 134 7.83 -4.80 -1.82
C PHE A 134 8.33 -6.13 -2.40
N ASP A 135 9.64 -6.25 -2.66
CA ASP A 135 10.25 -7.47 -3.20
C ASP A 135 10.17 -8.63 -2.20
N GLU A 136 10.39 -8.37 -0.91
CA GLU A 136 10.29 -9.37 0.15
C GLU A 136 8.85 -9.87 0.30
N ILE A 137 7.86 -8.97 0.36
CA ILE A 137 6.45 -9.35 0.42
C ILE A 137 6.06 -10.18 -0.80
N ALA A 138 6.41 -9.73 -2.01
CA ALA A 138 6.11 -10.46 -3.24
C ALA A 138 6.76 -11.87 -3.27
N ALA A 139 7.93 -12.02 -2.67
CA ALA A 139 8.58 -13.33 -2.53
C ALA A 139 7.79 -14.25 -1.58
N TYR A 140 7.19 -13.72 -0.52
CA TYR A 140 6.34 -14.48 0.40
C TYR A 140 4.97 -14.80 -0.19
N GLU A 141 4.30 -13.84 -0.83
CA GLU A 141 3.08 -14.07 -1.60
C GLU A 141 3.25 -15.25 -2.57
N LYS A 142 4.35 -15.26 -3.34
CA LYS A 142 4.65 -16.35 -4.28
C LYS A 142 4.87 -17.70 -3.59
N ARG A 143 5.46 -17.72 -2.38
CA ARG A 143 5.64 -18.97 -1.60
C ARG A 143 4.31 -19.47 -1.03
N ALA A 144 3.39 -18.57 -0.72
CA ALA A 144 2.04 -18.89 -0.26
C ALA A 144 1.14 -19.50 -1.34
N GLU A 145 1.50 -19.36 -2.62
CA GLU A 145 0.78 -19.96 -3.75
C GLU A 145 1.07 -21.47 -3.93
N TYR A 146 0.68 -22.30 -2.94
CA TYR A 146 0.90 -23.75 -2.98
C TYR A 146 -0.39 -24.56 -3.12
N GLY A 147 -0.33 -25.69 -3.81
CA GLY A 147 -1.47 -26.61 -3.97
C GLY A 147 -2.69 -25.92 -4.61
N LYS A 148 -3.81 -25.91 -3.89
CA LYS A 148 -5.04 -25.24 -4.34
C LYS A 148 -4.96 -23.71 -4.34
N TRP A 149 -3.96 -23.12 -3.67
CA TRP A 149 -3.76 -21.67 -3.55
C TRP A 149 -2.93 -21.08 -4.70
N LYS A 150 -2.60 -21.88 -5.72
CA LYS A 150 -1.84 -21.41 -6.87
C LYS A 150 -2.55 -20.25 -7.56
N ASN A 151 -1.82 -19.17 -7.86
CA ASN A 151 -2.33 -17.91 -8.43
C ASN A 151 -3.21 -17.06 -7.49
N TRP A 152 -3.28 -17.34 -6.19
CA TRP A 152 -4.08 -16.54 -5.25
C TRP A 152 -3.70 -15.06 -5.29
N TYR A 153 -2.40 -14.73 -5.35
CA TYR A 153 -1.86 -13.37 -5.38
C TYR A 153 -1.66 -12.84 -6.82
N ARG A 154 -2.03 -13.61 -7.84
CA ARG A 154 -1.86 -13.19 -9.25
C ARG A 154 -2.68 -11.93 -9.56
N GLY A 155 -3.86 -11.80 -8.97
CA GLY A 155 -4.74 -10.65 -9.12
C GLY A 155 -4.60 -9.59 -8.03
N GLU A 156 -3.59 -9.68 -7.16
CA GLU A 156 -3.65 -9.20 -5.78
C GLU A 156 -4.38 -7.86 -5.51
N TRP A 157 -5.36 -7.96 -4.62
CA TRP A 157 -6.46 -7.00 -4.42
C TRP A 157 -6.87 -6.85 -2.93
N LEU A 158 -6.38 -7.71 -2.02
CA LEU A 158 -6.64 -7.68 -0.58
C LEU A 158 -5.63 -6.78 0.14
N ASP A 159 -4.34 -6.97 -0.11
CA ASP A 159 -3.26 -6.24 0.56
C ASP A 159 -2.82 -4.97 -0.18
N GLY A 160 -3.12 -4.87 -1.47
CA GLY A 160 -2.83 -3.71 -2.31
C GLY A 160 -1.33 -3.45 -2.53
N ILE A 161 -0.47 -4.44 -2.32
CA ILE A 161 0.99 -4.30 -2.36
C ILE A 161 1.47 -3.90 -3.76
N ARG A 162 1.02 -4.59 -4.80
CA ARG A 162 1.38 -4.28 -6.20
C ARG A 162 0.95 -2.87 -6.61
N HIS A 163 -0.28 -2.48 -6.27
CA HIS A 163 -0.82 -1.15 -6.60
C HIS A 163 -0.09 -0.05 -5.82
N THR A 164 0.25 -0.31 -4.56
CA THR A 164 1.03 0.63 -3.76
C THR A 164 2.44 0.82 -4.35
N ARG A 165 3.10 -0.27 -4.78
CA ARG A 165 4.41 -0.17 -5.46
C ARG A 165 4.35 0.69 -6.71
N GLN A 166 3.38 0.45 -7.59
CA GLN A 166 3.21 1.25 -8.82
C GLN A 166 3.02 2.75 -8.51
N MET A 167 2.31 3.06 -7.42
CA MET A 167 2.12 4.43 -6.95
C MET A 167 3.42 5.05 -6.40
N VAL A 168 4.22 4.29 -5.64
CA VAL A 168 5.54 4.75 -5.18
C VAL A 168 6.49 4.96 -6.37
N GLU A 169 6.50 4.07 -7.35
CA GLU A 169 7.29 4.25 -8.57
C GLU A 169 6.85 5.51 -9.35
N ALA A 170 5.55 5.81 -9.37
CA ALA A 170 5.04 7.06 -9.94
C ALA A 170 5.49 8.29 -9.14
N PHE A 171 5.51 8.20 -7.81
CA PHE A 171 6.01 9.27 -6.95
C PHE A 171 7.49 9.56 -7.18
N VAL A 172 8.32 8.51 -7.28
CA VAL A 172 9.75 8.67 -7.58
C VAL A 172 9.95 9.42 -8.90
N ARG A 173 9.18 9.07 -9.95
CA ARG A 173 9.20 9.82 -11.22
C ARG A 173 8.75 11.27 -11.05
N PHE A 174 7.69 11.50 -10.28
CA PHE A 174 7.14 12.83 -10.03
C PHE A 174 8.10 13.75 -9.24
N ILE A 175 8.90 13.20 -8.31
CA ILE A 175 9.91 13.98 -7.58
C ILE A 175 10.90 14.63 -8.56
N ASP A 176 11.33 13.85 -9.55
CA ASP A 176 12.31 14.25 -10.57
C ASP A 176 11.67 15.15 -11.64
N ASP A 177 10.46 14.81 -12.12
CA ASP A 177 9.72 15.54 -13.14
C ASP A 177 8.24 15.74 -12.75
N PRO A 178 7.90 16.84 -12.04
CA PRO A 178 6.53 17.13 -11.65
C PRO A 178 5.60 17.52 -12.81
N GLU A 179 6.16 17.93 -13.95
CA GLU A 179 5.40 18.31 -15.16
C GLU A 179 5.19 17.12 -16.11
N GLY A 180 5.85 16.00 -15.83
CA GLY A 180 5.72 14.75 -16.56
C GLY A 180 4.31 14.17 -16.50
N THR A 181 4.01 13.28 -17.46
CA THR A 181 2.72 12.61 -17.50
C THR A 181 2.55 11.69 -16.29
N LEU A 182 1.55 11.96 -15.47
CA LEU A 182 1.14 11.03 -14.42
C LEU A 182 0.52 9.78 -15.07
N PRO A 183 0.83 8.57 -14.56
CA PRO A 183 0.16 7.37 -15.06
C PRO A 183 -1.34 7.51 -14.86
N ALA A 184 -2.13 6.94 -15.78
CA ALA A 184 -3.57 6.89 -15.64
C ALA A 184 -3.93 6.37 -14.24
N PRO A 185 -4.91 6.97 -13.55
CA PRO A 185 -5.26 6.55 -12.20
C PRO A 185 -5.57 5.05 -12.22
N VAL A 186 -4.89 4.31 -11.34
CA VAL A 186 -5.17 2.89 -11.15
C VAL A 186 -6.57 2.81 -10.54
N LEU A 187 -7.56 2.44 -11.35
CA LEU A 187 -8.89 2.11 -10.90
C LEU A 187 -8.80 0.82 -10.07
N SER A 188 -8.77 0.97 -8.74
CA SER A 188 -8.82 -0.15 -7.80
C SER A 188 -10.09 -0.02 -6.97
N ASP A 189 -11.18 -0.55 -7.49
CA ASP A 189 -12.50 -0.51 -6.88
C ASP A 189 -12.74 -1.63 -5.84
N HIS A 190 -11.70 -2.36 -5.42
CA HIS A 190 -11.69 -3.37 -4.36
C HIS A 190 -12.76 -4.49 -4.46
N TRP A 191 -13.64 -4.49 -5.48
CA TRP A 191 -14.68 -5.50 -5.68
C TRP A 191 -14.12 -6.81 -6.21
N GLN A 192 -12.97 -6.77 -6.89
CA GLN A 192 -12.32 -7.94 -7.50
C GLN A 192 -11.99 -9.00 -6.46
N GLY A 193 -11.34 -8.58 -5.39
CA GLY A 193 -12.10 -8.38 -4.18
C GLY A 193 -12.94 -9.51 -3.61
N TYR A 194 -13.91 -8.98 -2.90
CA TYR A 194 -15.17 -9.60 -2.61
C TYR A 194 -15.67 -10.61 -3.68
N TYR A 195 -15.54 -10.33 -4.97
CA TYR A 195 -15.90 -11.25 -6.05
C TYR A 195 -15.13 -12.57 -5.99
N HIS A 196 -13.81 -12.55 -5.80
CA HIS A 196 -13.01 -13.77 -5.71
C HIS A 196 -13.26 -14.53 -4.39
N ILE A 197 -13.49 -13.85 -3.27
CA ILE A 197 -13.95 -14.50 -2.02
C ILE A 197 -15.31 -15.18 -2.25
N MET A 198 -16.31 -14.45 -2.75
CA MET A 198 -17.65 -15.00 -2.98
C MET A 198 -17.64 -16.14 -4.00
N HIS A 199 -16.83 -16.02 -5.07
CA HIS A 199 -16.70 -17.08 -6.06
C HIS A 199 -16.00 -18.32 -5.50
N TYR A 200 -15.08 -18.15 -4.54
CA TYR A 200 -14.46 -19.25 -3.81
C TYR A 200 -15.41 -19.89 -2.79
N GLU A 201 -16.17 -19.08 -2.06
CA GLU A 201 -17.14 -19.54 -1.06
C GLU A 201 -18.32 -20.27 -1.71
N GLY A 202 -18.68 -19.90 -2.94
CA GLY A 202 -19.87 -20.42 -3.62
C GLY A 202 -21.12 -20.13 -2.81
N ASP A 203 -22.04 -21.08 -2.70
CA ASP A 203 -23.26 -20.96 -1.87
C ASP A 203 -23.02 -21.30 -0.38
N ARG A 204 -21.77 -21.27 0.11
CA ARG A 204 -21.50 -21.55 1.54
C ARG A 204 -22.04 -20.43 2.41
N THR A 205 -23.15 -20.70 3.08
CA THR A 205 -23.58 -19.96 4.26
C THR A 205 -22.90 -20.55 5.50
N VAL A 206 -22.07 -19.75 6.19
CA VAL A 206 -21.56 -20.12 7.52
C VAL A 206 -22.50 -19.48 8.54
N ASP A 207 -23.18 -20.31 9.34
CA ASP A 207 -24.03 -19.83 10.42
C ASP A 207 -23.12 -19.28 11.52
N VAL A 208 -23.05 -17.95 11.64
CA VAL A 208 -22.25 -17.28 12.67
C VAL A 208 -23.15 -17.07 13.89
N HIS A 209 -23.14 -18.06 14.78
CA HIS A 209 -23.82 -18.00 16.09
C HIS A 209 -22.98 -17.24 17.12
#